data_AF-A0A7S3MCR9-F1
#
_entry.id   AF-A0A7S3MCR9-F1
#
_cell.length_a   1.000
_cell.length_b   1.000
_cell.length_c   1.000
_cell.angle_alpha   90.00
_cell.angle_beta   90.00
_cell.angle_gamma   90.00
#
_symmetry.space_group_name_H-M   'P 1'
#
loop_
_entity.id
_entity.type
_entity.pdbx_description
1 polymer ?
#
loop_
_entity_poly.entity_id
_entity_poly.type
_entity_poly.pdbx_seq_one_letter_code
_entity_poly.pdbx_strand_id
1 'polypeptide(L)'
;ALETAGVRGEHVVLFVEDFQIAKESILEMINSLLSSGEVPGMYTHEELEPLMGTMRKIMSEEGSSRTPYEFFVSRVKKYLHVVLCMDPGHPRFLYRCESNPAL
;
A
#
# COMPACT_ATOMS: atom_id res chain seq x y z
N ALA A 1 -6.45 -3.65 -4.62
CA ALA A 1 -6.15 -3.54 -3.18
C ALA A 1 -6.17 -2.08 -2.72
N LEU A 2 -5.31 -1.20 -3.26
CA LEU A 2 -5.26 0.22 -2.86
C LEU A 2 -6.58 0.98 -3.12
N GLU A 3 -7.22 0.77 -4.26
CA GLU A 3 -8.53 1.37 -4.53
C GLU A 3 -9.61 0.86 -3.57
N THR A 4 -9.65 -0.45 -3.31
CA THR A 4 -10.58 -1.06 -2.34
C THR A 4 -10.40 -0.50 -0.93
N ALA A 5 -9.15 -0.42 -0.44
CA ALA A 5 -8.84 0.11 0.87
C ALA A 5 -9.06 1.63 0.95
N GLY A 6 -8.46 2.37 0.02
CA GLY A 6 -8.40 3.84 0.05
C GLY A 6 -9.67 4.53 -0.45
N VAL A 7 -10.32 4.00 -1.49
CA VAL A 7 -11.53 4.60 -2.09
C VAL A 7 -12.79 4.02 -1.47
N ARG A 8 -12.94 2.70 -1.48
CA ARG A 8 -14.15 2.05 -0.95
C ARG A 8 -14.17 2.00 0.58
N GLY A 9 -13.01 2.14 1.23
CA GLY A 9 -12.93 2.07 2.70
C GLY A 9 -13.20 0.67 3.24
N GLU A 10 -12.91 -0.37 2.45
CA GLU A 10 -13.18 -1.76 2.78
C GLU A 10 -11.91 -2.47 3.24
N HIS A 11 -12.01 -3.26 4.31
CA HIS A 11 -10.91 -4.09 4.78
C HIS A 11 -10.51 -5.11 3.71
N VAL A 12 -9.24 -5.11 3.33
CA VAL A 12 -8.70 -6.01 2.31
C VAL A 12 -7.36 -6.57 2.77
N VAL A 13 -7.14 -7.86 2.51
CA VAL A 13 -5.86 -8.52 2.77
C VAL A 13 -5.11 -8.68 1.45
N LEU A 14 -3.90 -8.14 1.38
CA LEU A 14 -2.92 -8.43 0.35
C LEU A 14 -2.03 -9.57 0.85
N PHE A 15 -2.32 -10.78 0.37
CA PHE A 15 -1.52 -11.97 0.66
C PHE A 15 -0.49 -12.18 -0.45
N VAL A 16 0.79 -12.29 -0.09
CA VAL A 16 1.89 -12.51 -1.02
C VAL A 16 2.74 -13.69 -0.56
N GLU A 17 2.92 -14.65 -1.46
CA GLU A 17 3.75 -15.85 -1.26
C GLU A 17 5.11 -15.70 -1.93
N ASP A 18 6.08 -16.50 -1.49
CA ASP A 18 7.48 -16.41 -1.93
C ASP A 18 7.66 -16.51 -3.45
N PHE A 19 6.90 -17.38 -4.11
CA PHE A 19 6.96 -17.62 -5.55
C PHE A 19 6.43 -16.42 -6.36
N GLN A 20 5.63 -15.55 -5.74
CA GLN A 20 5.15 -14.32 -6.37
C GLN A 20 6.20 -13.20 -6.32
N ILE A 21 7.22 -13.33 -5.46
CA ILE A 21 8.34 -12.40 -5.33
C ILE A 21 9.39 -12.72 -6.40
N ALA A 22 9.01 -12.50 -7.66
CA ALA A 22 9.89 -12.71 -8.81
C ALA A 22 11.01 -11.65 -8.93
N LYS A 23 10.79 -10.46 -8.36
CA LYS A 23 11.73 -9.34 -8.37
C LYS A 23 11.79 -8.71 -6.98
N GLU A 24 12.98 -8.30 -6.55
CA GLU A 24 13.18 -7.64 -5.25
C GLU A 24 12.40 -6.31 -5.15
N SER A 25 12.13 -5.65 -6.30
CA SER A 25 11.28 -4.46 -6.38
C SER A 25 9.87 -4.67 -5.82
N ILE A 26 9.36 -5.91 -5.79
CA ILE A 26 8.06 -6.22 -5.17
C ILE A 26 8.13 -6.03 -3.66
N LEU A 27 9.21 -6.49 -3.02
CA LEU A 27 9.43 -6.29 -1.60
C LEU A 27 9.68 -4.82 -1.26
N GLU A 28 10.40 -4.09 -2.11
CA GLU A 28 10.61 -2.64 -1.94
C GLU A 28 9.28 -1.86 -1.98
N MET A 29 8.37 -2.24 -2.89
CA MET A 29 7.01 -1.68 -2.95
C MET A 29 6.20 -2.01 -1.69
N ILE A 30 6.27 -3.25 -1.20
CA ILE A 30 5.59 -3.66 0.03
C ILE A 30 6.17 -2.92 1.24
N ASN A 31 7.49 -2.81 1.34
CA ASN A 31 8.19 -2.06 2.38
C ASN A 31 7.76 -0.58 2.39
N SER A 32 7.60 0.02 1.20
CA SER A 32 7.06 1.38 1.07
C SER A 32 5.62 1.46 1.56
N LEU A 33 4.74 0.52 1.18
CA LEU A 33 3.36 0.47 1.66
C LEU A 33 3.27 0.33 3.18
N LEU A 34 4.10 -0.52 3.79
CA LEU A 34 4.15 -0.73 5.23
C LEU A 34 4.69 0.52 5.96
N SER A 35 5.70 1.19 5.38
CA SER A 35 6.32 2.39 5.98
C SER A 35 5.43 3.63 5.87
N SER A 36 5.01 3.97 4.65
CA SER A 36 4.39 5.26 4.33
C SER A 36 2.92 5.15 3.95
N GLY A 37 2.38 3.94 3.69
CA GLY A 37 1.01 3.75 3.21
C GLY A 37 0.84 4.04 1.72
N GLU A 38 1.94 4.22 0.99
CA GLU A 38 1.97 4.52 -0.43
C GLU A 38 3.19 3.90 -1.12
N VAL A 39 3.13 3.80 -2.45
CA VAL A 39 4.27 3.42 -3.27
C VAL A 39 4.68 4.62 -4.13
N PRO A 40 5.90 5.13 -3.98
CA PRO A 40 6.40 6.22 -4.81
C PRO A 40 6.33 5.88 -6.30
N GLY A 41 5.82 6.81 -7.11
CA GLY A 41 5.72 6.63 -8.57
C GLY A 41 4.67 5.62 -9.02
N MET A 42 3.79 5.14 -8.13
CA MET A 42 2.76 4.16 -8.49
C MET A 42 1.62 4.74 -9.34
N TYR A 43 1.32 6.02 -9.16
CA TYR A 43 0.30 6.72 -9.93
C TYR A 43 0.94 7.86 -10.72
N THR A 44 0.51 8.01 -11.96
CA THR A 44 0.80 9.20 -12.76
C THR A 44 -0.04 10.39 -12.28
N HIS A 45 0.35 11.60 -12.67
CA HIS A 45 -0.42 12.80 -12.32
C HIS A 45 -1.85 12.75 -12.88
N GLU A 46 -2.00 12.16 -14.08
CA GLU A 46 -3.26 11.99 -14.78
C GLU A 46 -4.20 10.99 -14.07
N GLU A 47 -3.64 9.97 -13.42
CA GLU A 47 -4.41 9.00 -12.61
C GLU A 47 -4.77 9.54 -11.22
N LEU A 48 -3.94 10.44 -10.67
CA LEU A 48 -4.21 11.05 -9.35
C LEU A 48 -5.35 12.05 -9.39
N GLU A 49 -5.47 12.87 -10.43
CA GLU A 49 -6.54 13.86 -10.59
C GLU A 49 -7.97 13.30 -10.33
N PRO A 50 -8.44 12.25 -11.04
CA PRO A 50 -9.77 11.69 -10.82
C PRO A 50 -9.90 11.02 -9.45
N LEU A 51 -8.82 10.40 -8.95
CA LEU A 51 -8.79 9.81 -7.61
C LEU A 51 -9.00 10.88 -6.54
N MET A 52 -8.28 12.01 -6.62
CA MET A 52 -8.40 13.12 -5.68
C MET A 52 -9.78 13.78 -5.74
N GLY A 53 -10.38 13.87 -6.92
CA GLY A 53 -11.77 14.33 -7.08
C GLY A 53 -12.77 13.44 -6.31
N THR A 54 -12.58 12.12 -6.38
CA THR A 54 -13.38 11.16 -5.61
C THR A 54 -13.13 11.30 -4.11
N MET A 55 -11.87 11.43 -3.69
CA MET A 55 -11.50 11.56 -2.28
C MET A 55 -12.03 12.82 -1.63
N ARG A 56 -12.12 13.94 -2.36
CA ARG A 56 -12.72 15.18 -1.86
C ARG A 56 -14.19 14.98 -1.45
N LYS A 57 -14.97 14.21 -2.23
CA LYS A 57 -16.38 13.92 -1.93
C LYS A 57 -16.51 13.12 -0.64
N ILE A 58 -15.79 12.00 -0.56
CA ILE A 58 -15.82 11.12 0.62
C ILE A 58 -15.30 11.85 1.87
N MET A 59 -14.23 12.62 1.73
CA MET A 59 -13.66 13.41 2.83
C MET A 59 -14.64 14.44 3.38
N SER A 60 -15.45 15.07 2.51
CA SER A 60 -16.49 16.02 2.92
C SER A 60 -17.62 15.34 3.69
N GLU A 61 -17.94 14.08 3.38
CA GLU A 61 -18.94 13.28 4.09
C GLU A 61 -18.41 12.78 5.44
N GLU A 62 -17.15 12.35 5.49
CA GLU A 62 -16.48 11.86 6.72
C GLU A 62 -15.93 12.98 7.61
N GLY A 63 -15.93 14.23 7.15
CA GLY A 63 -15.52 15.41 7.93
C GLY A 63 -14.02 15.52 8.22
N SER A 64 -13.15 15.00 7.34
CA SER A 64 -11.70 15.07 7.52
C SER A 64 -11.12 16.40 7.04
N SER A 65 -10.18 16.97 7.81
CA SER A 65 -9.48 18.23 7.50
C SER A 65 -8.13 18.04 6.79
N ARG A 66 -7.78 16.80 6.45
CA ARG A 66 -6.53 16.47 5.74
C ARG A 66 -6.59 16.88 4.27
N THR A 67 -5.46 16.87 3.57
CA THR A 67 -5.50 16.94 2.11
C THR A 67 -6.14 15.66 1.53
N PRO A 68 -6.75 15.70 0.33
CA PRO A 68 -7.37 14.51 -0.27
C PRO A 68 -6.40 13.32 -0.40
N TYR A 69 -5.12 13.61 -0.63
CA TYR A 69 -4.08 12.60 -0.76
C TYR A 69 -3.71 11.98 0.60
N GLU A 70 -3.46 12.79 1.62
CA GLU A 70 -3.21 12.29 2.98
C GLU A 70 -4.42 11.52 3.54
N PHE A 71 -5.64 11.93 3.18
CA PHE A 71 -6.86 11.21 3.52
C PHE A 71 -6.88 9.82 2.87
N PHE A 72 -6.58 9.74 1.57
CA PHE A 72 -6.44 8.46 0.86
C PHE A 72 -5.39 7.55 1.51
N VAL A 73 -4.17 8.06 1.74
CA VAL A 73 -3.08 7.30 2.38
C VAL A 73 -3.49 6.83 3.77
N SER A 74 -4.18 7.66 4.55
CA SER A 74 -4.70 7.25 5.85
C SER A 74 -5.73 6.13 5.76
N ARG A 75 -6.57 6.11 4.73
CA ARG A 75 -7.54 5.02 4.53
C ARG A 75 -6.84 3.76 4.08
N VAL A 76 -5.83 3.86 3.21
CA VAL A 76 -4.96 2.73 2.85
C VAL A 76 -4.35 2.11 4.10
N LYS A 77 -3.72 2.91 4.98
CA LYS A 77 -3.13 2.42 6.24
C LYS A 77 -4.15 1.76 7.18
N LYS A 78 -5.41 2.19 7.14
CA LYS A 78 -6.47 1.66 8.01
C LYS A 78 -7.08 0.35 7.48
N TYR A 79 -7.23 0.24 6.17
CA TYR A 79 -8.05 -0.80 5.55
C TYR A 79 -7.23 -1.86 4.81
N LEU A 80 -5.98 -1.57 4.43
CA LEU A 80 -5.09 -2.55 3.80
C LEU A 80 -4.30 -3.32 4.86
N HIS A 81 -4.44 -4.64 4.85
CA HIS A 81 -3.62 -5.56 5.64
C HIS A 81 -2.69 -6.32 4.72
N VAL A 82 -1.41 -6.42 5.06
CA VAL A 82 -0.42 -7.14 4.25
C VAL A 82 0.02 -8.40 4.99
N VAL A 83 0.02 -9.54 4.30
CA VAL A 83 0.48 -10.82 4.83
C VAL A 83 1.50 -11.39 3.87
N LEU A 84 2.69 -11.68 4.38
CA LEU A 84 3.80 -12.21 3.61
C LEU A 84 4.14 -13.61 4.08
N CYS A 85 4.11 -14.57 3.17
CA CYS A 85 4.54 -15.94 3.42
C CYS A 85 5.89 -16.16 2.74
N MET A 86 6.94 -16.28 3.53
CA MET A 86 8.32 -16.50 3.06
C MET A 86 8.89 -17.77 3.67
N ASP A 87 9.63 -18.54 2.88
CA ASP A 87 10.37 -19.70 3.35
C ASP A 87 11.69 -19.26 4.04
N PRO A 88 11.89 -19.53 5.34
CA PRO A 88 13.14 -19.24 6.03
C PRO A 88 14.33 -20.07 5.51
N GLY A 89 14.08 -21.19 4.81
CA GLY A 89 15.10 -21.98 4.13
C GLY A 89 15.63 -21.35 2.83
N HIS A 90 14.96 -20.30 2.31
CA HIS A 90 15.38 -19.66 1.07
C HIS A 90 16.70 -18.89 1.26
N PRO A 91 17.72 -19.05 0.39
CA PRO A 91 19.03 -18.41 0.57
C PRO A 91 19.01 -16.88 0.67
N ARG A 92 17.98 -16.24 0.11
CA ARG A 92 17.78 -14.78 0.17
C ARG A 92 16.89 -14.31 1.32
N PHE A 93 16.39 -15.20 2.18
CA PHE A 93 15.46 -14.83 3.25
C PHE A 93 16.03 -13.71 4.14
N LEU A 94 17.22 -13.91 4.68
CA LEU A 94 17.87 -12.91 5.54
C LEU A 94 18.11 -11.59 4.81
N TYR A 95 18.66 -11.66 3.60
CA TYR A 95 18.90 -10.48 2.77
C TYR A 95 17.62 -9.67 2.51
N ARG A 96 16.50 -10.36 2.25
CA ARG A 96 15.19 -9.73 2.01
C ARG A 96 14.67 -9.02 3.26
N CYS A 97 14.81 -9.62 4.43
CA CYS A 97 14.44 -8.99 5.70
C CYS A 97 15.34 -7.79 6.02
N GLU A 98 16.66 -7.91 5.86
CA GLU A 98 17.61 -6.83 6.15
C GLU A 98 17.48 -5.64 5.21
N SER A 99 17.17 -5.88 3.93
CA SER A 99 17.03 -4.83 2.91
C SER A 99 15.71 -4.06 3.01
N ASN A 100 14.73 -4.58 3.76
CA ASN A 100 13.38 -4.05 3.82
C ASN A 100 12.91 -3.96 5.28
N PRO A 101 13.34 -2.92 6.02
CA PRO A 101 13.19 -2.85 7.47
C PRO A 101 11.75 -2.69 7.98
N ALA A 102 10.78 -2.40 7.10
CA ALA A 102 9.37 -2.31 7.46
C ALA A 102 8.60 -3.62 7.25
N LEU A 103 9.24 -4.66 6.69
CA LEU A 103 8.74 -6.05 6.73
C LEU A 103 8.75 -6.58 8.16
#